data_AF-A0A965FM02-F1
#
_entry.id   AF-A0A965FM02-F1
#
_cell.length_a   1.000
_cell.length_b   1.000
_cell.length_c   1.000
_cell.angle_alpha   90.00
_cell.angle_beta   90.00
_cell.angle_gamma   90.00
#
_symmetry.space_group_name_H-M   'P 1'
#
loop_
_entity.id
_entity.type
_entity.pdbx_description
1 polymer ?
#
loop_
_entity_poly.entity_id
_entity_poly.type
_entity_poly.pdbx_seq_one_letter_code
_entity_poly.pdbx_strand_id
1 'polypeptide(L)' 'KNGHLSMTGFVASVDGKAMVKEQVSGDPKQAEQLGQLLAKKLVDLGANQILSALEQH' A
#
# COMPACT_ATOMS: atom_id res chain seq x y z
N LYS A 1 -7.70 7.82 -25.96
CA LYS A 1 -7.36 8.40 -24.64
C LYS A 1 -6.60 7.33 -23.86
N ASN A 2 -5.32 7.54 -23.59
CA ASN A 2 -4.55 6.64 -22.73
C ASN A 2 -4.88 7.05 -21.29
N GLY A 3 -5.73 6.29 -20.61
CA GLY A 3 -6.04 6.54 -19.20
C GLY A 3 -4.81 6.25 -18.34
N HIS A 4 -4.67 6.97 -17.24
CA HIS A 4 -3.65 6.68 -16.22
C HIS A 4 -4.38 6.12 -15.00
N LEU A 5 -3.94 4.98 -14.48
CA LEU A 5 -4.44 4.43 -13.22
C LEU A 5 -3.66 5.09 -12.08
N SER A 6 -4.37 5.66 -11.11
CA SER A 6 -3.78 6.13 -9.86
C SER A 6 -4.37 5.33 -8.71
N MET A 7 -3.50 4.80 -7.85
CA MET A 7 -3.87 3.94 -6.74
C MET A 7 -3.17 4.41 -5.46
N THR A 8 -3.95 4.60 -4.41
CA THR A 8 -3.46 4.97 -3.08
C THR A 8 -3.70 3.80 -2.14
N GLY A 9 -2.67 3.42 -1.39
CA GLY A 9 -2.74 2.36 -0.39
C GLY A 9 -2.25 2.88 0.96
N PHE A 10 -2.80 2.32 2.03
CA PHE A 10 -2.37 2.62 3.40
C PHE A 10 -2.50 1.38 4.28
N VAL A 11 -1.71 1.35 5.35
CA VAL A 11 -1.80 0.38 6.44
C VAL A 11 -1.74 1.15 7.74
N ALA A 12 -2.70 0.90 8.64
CA ALA A 12 -2.81 1.60 9.92
C ALA A 12 -3.10 0.64 11.06
N SER A 13 -2.66 0.98 12.27
CA SER A 13 -3.05 0.28 13.49
C SER A 13 -4.54 0.51 13.77
N VAL A 14 -5.17 -0.39 14.52
CA VAL A 14 -6.60 -0.28 14.89
C VAL A 14 -6.89 1.00 15.68
N ASP A 15 -5.93 1.44 16.49
CA ASP A 15 -6.01 2.69 17.25
C ASP A 15 -5.58 3.94 16.45
N GLY A 16 -5.18 3.78 15.19
CA GLY A 16 -4.79 4.85 14.27
C GLY A 16 -3.48 5.55 14.60
N LYS A 17 -2.74 5.13 15.64
CA LYS A 17 -1.49 5.79 16.06
C LYS A 17 -0.32 5.54 15.11
N ALA A 18 -0.30 4.39 14.45
CA ALA A 18 0.69 4.04 13.44
C ALA A 18 0.01 3.96 12.08
N MET A 19 0.59 4.61 11.07
CA MET A 19 0.09 4.55 9.70
C MET A 19 1.22 4.76 8.70
N VAL A 20 1.20 3.98 7.63
CA VAL A 20 1.99 4.20 6.42
C VAL A 20 1.05 4.35 5.22
N LYS A 21 1.40 5.21 4.27
CA LYS A 21 0.58 5.53 3.11
C LYS A 21 1.46 5.85 1.91
N GLU A 22 1.12 5.30 0.77
CA GLU A 22 1.82 5.53 -0.50
C GLU A 22 0.85 5.61 -1.67
N GLN A 23 1.36 6.12 -2.79
CA GLN A 23 0.63 6.20 -4.05
C GLN A 23 1.50 5.71 -5.20
N VAL A 24 0.88 5.05 -6.16
CA VAL A 24 1.48 4.69 -7.45
C VAL A 24 0.55 5.13 -8.57
N SER A 25 1.13 5.42 -9.72
CA SER A 25 0.35 5.68 -10.93
C SER A 25 1.07 5.15 -12.16
N GLY A 26 0.31 4.72 -13.17
CA GLY A 26 0.88 4.11 -14.37
C GLY A 26 -0.18 3.70 -15.40
N ASP A 27 0.25 2.92 -16.39
CA ASP A 27 -0.63 2.35 -17.40
C ASP A 27 -1.64 1.38 -16.75
N PRO A 28 -2.96 1.52 -16.98
CA PRO A 28 -3.97 0.56 -16.52
C PRO A 28 -3.71 -0.89 -16.91
N LYS A 29 -2.99 -1.15 -18.02
CA LYS A 29 -2.60 -2.50 -18.44
C LYS A 29 -1.58 -3.13 -17.49
N GLN A 30 -0.92 -2.34 -16.65
CA GLN A 30 0.06 -2.79 -15.66
C GLN A 30 -0.51 -2.76 -14.23
N ALA A 31 -1.84 -2.76 -14.08
CA ALA A 31 -2.51 -2.66 -12.77
C ALA A 31 -1.97 -3.65 -11.73
N GLU A 32 -1.71 -4.90 -12.12
CA GLU A 32 -1.12 -5.90 -11.22
C GLU A 32 0.28 -5.52 -10.75
N GLN A 33 1.16 -5.11 -11.67
CA GLN A 33 2.52 -4.67 -11.34
C GLN A 33 2.50 -3.41 -10.45
N LEU A 34 1.57 -2.48 -10.70
CA LEU A 34 1.35 -1.31 -9.86
C LEU A 34 0.91 -1.71 -8.44
N GLY A 35 0.05 -2.72 -8.31
CA GLY A 35 -0.38 -3.27 -7.02
C GLY A 35 0.78 -3.87 -6.23
N GLN A 36 1.60 -4.71 -6.88
CA GLN A 36 2.79 -5.31 -6.27
C GLN A 36 3.80 -4.24 -5.85
N LEU A 37 4.03 -3.22 -6.69
CA LEU A 37 4.91 -2.09 -6.37
C LEU A 37 4.41 -1.30 -5.16
N LEU A 38 3.11 -1.00 -5.10
CA LEU A 38 2.51 -0.30 -3.97
C LEU A 38 2.61 -1.11 -2.68
N ALA A 39 2.33 -2.42 -2.74
CA ALA A 39 2.47 -3.31 -1.59
C ALA A 39 3.92 -3.34 -1.08
N LYS A 40 4.90 -3.48 -1.99
CA LYS A 40 6.32 -3.44 -1.64
C LYS A 40 6.71 -2.11 -0.98
N LYS A 41 6.30 -0.97 -1.54
CA LYS A 41 6.54 0.36 -0.96
C LYS A 41 6.00 0.46 0.47
N LEU A 42 4.79 -0.04 0.72
CA LEU A 42 4.20 -0.02 2.06
C LEU A 42 4.98 -0.92 3.02
N VAL A 43 5.39 -2.12 2.61
CA VAL A 43 6.22 -3.03 3.43
C VAL A 43 7.58 -2.41 3.75
N ASP A 44 8.24 -1.78 2.78
CA ASP A 44 9.52 -1.11 2.97
C ASP A 44 9.41 0.08 3.95
N LEU A 45 8.21 0.69 4.08
CA LEU A 45 7.90 1.73 5.07
C LEU A 45 7.54 1.19 6.46
N GLY A 46 7.51 -0.13 6.66
CA GLY A 46 7.16 -0.75 7.95
C GLY A 46 5.70 -1.18 8.08
N ALA A 47 4.95 -1.31 6.99
CA ALA A 47 3.59 -1.86 7.04
C ALA A 47 3.54 -3.26 7.69
N ASN A 48 4.59 -4.07 7.52
CA ASN A 48 4.72 -5.38 8.14
C ASN A 48 4.65 -5.32 9.68
N GLN A 49 5.28 -4.30 10.30
CA GLN A 49 5.27 -4.13 11.75
C GLN A 49 3.86 -3.83 12.27
N ILE A 50 3.12 -3.00 11.53
CA ILE A 50 1.73 -2.66 11.86
C ILE A 50 0.85 -3.90 11.73
N LEU A 51 1.00 -4.69 10.66
CA LEU A 51 0.24 -5.92 10.45
C LEU A 51 0.55 -6.99 11.49
N SER A 52 1.82 -7.23 11.81
CA SER A 52 2.24 -8.23 12.81
C SER A 52 1.73 -7.90 14.23
N ALA A 53 1.50 -6.62 14.55
CA ALA A 53 0.88 -6.22 15.82
C ALA A 53 -0.60 -6.63 15.92
N LEU A 54 -1.28 -6.90 14.79
CA LEU A 54 -2.68 -7.31 14.74
C LEU A 54 -2.85 -8.83 14.93
N GLU A 55 -1.88 -9.63 14.49
CA GLU A 55 -1.93 -11.11 14.55
C GLU A 55 -1.87 -11.68 15.98
N GLN A 56 -1.66 -10.83 16.98
CA GLN A 56 -1.58 -11.22 18.40
C GLN A 56 -2.94 -11.19 19.13
N HIS A 57 -4.07 -11.11 18.41
CA HIS A 57 -5.43 -11.04 18.97
C HIS A 57 -6.36 -12.14 18.44
#